data_AF-A0A7X6X598-F1
#
_entry.id   AF-A0A7X6X598-F1
#
_cell.length_a   1.000
_cell.length_b   1.000
_cell.length_c   1.000
_cell.angle_alpha   90.00
_cell.angle_beta   90.00
_cell.angle_gamma   90.00
#
_symmetry.space_group_name_H-M   'P 1'
#
loop_
_entity.id
_entity.type
_entity.pdbx_description
1 polymer ?
#
loop_
_entity_poly.entity_id
_entity_poly.type
_entity_poly.pdbx_seq_one_letter_code
_entity_poly.pdbx_strand_id
1 'polypeptide(L)'
;MTAILRKTALFIALLLAVLTIFNSLAGPVAFAAPQKFTDVPANAWYFSYVENLANKNIVSGYGSGEFRPDNNVQRQHVCKMVVLA
;
A
#
# COMPACT_ATOMS: atom_id res chain seq x y z
N MET A 1 -8.46 22.15 48.00
CA MET A 1 -8.78 22.16 46.55
C MET A 1 -7.55 22.23 45.64
N THR A 2 -6.42 22.82 46.07
CA THR A 2 -5.21 23.01 45.25
C THR A 2 -4.34 21.76 45.05
N ALA A 3 -4.34 20.78 45.97
CA ALA A 3 -3.50 19.58 45.88
C ALA A 3 -3.99 18.55 44.85
N ILE A 4 -5.30 18.42 44.66
CA ILE A 4 -5.93 17.55 43.65
C ILE A 4 -5.68 18.09 42.24
N LEU A 5 -5.78 19.40 42.05
CA LEU A 5 -5.55 20.07 40.77
C LEU A 5 -4.10 19.93 40.28
N ARG A 6 -3.11 19.92 41.19
CA ARG A 6 -1.69 19.70 40.85
C ARG A 6 -1.40 18.24 40.47
N LYS A 7 -2.04 17.28 41.13
CA LYS A 7 -1.87 15.84 40.83
C LYS A 7 -2.51 15.44 39.50
N THR A 8 -3.69 15.98 39.17
CA THR A 8 -4.35 15.72 37.89
C THR A 8 -3.60 16.38 36.72
N ALA A 9 -3.09 17.60 36.90
CA ALA A 9 -2.26 18.25 35.89
C ALA A 9 -0.95 17.49 35.60
N LEU A 10 -0.30 16.93 36.63
CA LEU A 10 0.91 16.11 36.46
C LEU A 10 0.62 14.77 35.76
N PHE A 11 -0.50 14.13 36.06
CA PHE A 11 -0.92 12.90 35.37
C PHE A 11 -1.25 13.15 33.89
N ILE A 12 -1.92 14.27 33.57
CA ILE A 12 -2.23 14.65 32.19
C ILE A 12 -0.95 14.99 31.42
N ALA A 13 -0.01 15.72 32.05
CA ALA A 13 1.27 16.03 31.43
C ALA A 13 2.11 14.78 31.17
N LEU A 14 2.09 13.80 32.08
CA LEU A 14 2.80 12.52 31.90
C LEU A 14 2.16 11.68 30.79
N LEU A 15 0.83 11.65 30.70
CA LEU A 15 0.11 10.95 29.65
C LEU A 15 0.35 11.56 28.26
N LEU A 16 0.37 12.89 28.18
CA LEU A 16 0.69 13.60 26.93
C LEU A 16 2.16 13.44 26.53
N ALA A 17 3.09 13.43 27.49
CA ALA A 17 4.51 13.20 27.21
C ALA A 17 4.79 11.77 26.70
N VAL A 18 4.09 10.76 27.22
CA VAL A 18 4.21 9.38 26.72
C VAL A 18 3.67 9.26 25.28
N LEU A 19 2.57 9.96 24.97
CA LEU A 19 1.98 9.95 23.63
C LEU A 19 2.89 10.62 22.58
N THR A 20 3.59 11.69 22.94
CA THR A 20 4.50 12.37 22.00
C THR A 20 5.79 11.58 21.77
N ILE A 21 6.33 10.93 22.81
CA ILE A 21 7.52 10.06 22.68
C ILE A 21 7.20 8.84 21.81
N PHE A 22 6.00 8.26 21.93
CA PHE A 22 5.59 7.10 21.13
C PHE A 22 5.55 7.42 19.62
N ASN A 23 5.05 8.59 19.24
CA ASN A 23 5.04 9.03 17.84
C ASN A 23 6.44 9.35 17.31
N SER A 24 7.36 9.83 18.15
CA SER A 24 8.74 10.15 17.76
C SER A 24 9.65 8.91 17.63
N LEU A 25 9.28 7.77 18.20
CA LEU A 25 10.03 6.51 18.08
C LEU A 25 9.53 5.62 16.92
N ALA A 26 8.30 5.84 16.44
CA ALA A 26 7.82 5.24 15.21
C ALA A 26 8.45 5.96 14.01
N GLY A 27 9.54 5.39 13.47
CA GLY A 27 10.11 5.86 12.20
C GLY A 27 9.08 5.80 11.05
N PRO A 28 9.40 6.36 9.87
CA PRO A 28 8.48 6.35 8.74
C PRO A 28 8.12 4.91 8.36
N VAL A 29 6.90 4.50 8.70
CA VAL A 29 6.30 3.25 8.24
C VAL A 29 5.88 3.45 6.79
N ALA A 30 6.80 3.10 5.88
CA ALA A 30 6.49 3.04 4.45
C ALA A 30 5.58 1.83 4.20
N PHE A 31 4.27 2.07 4.11
CA PHE A 31 3.36 1.07 3.57
C PHE A 31 3.63 1.00 2.06
N ALA A 32 4.16 -0.14 1.60
CA ALA A 32 4.18 -0.43 0.17
C ALA A 32 2.74 -0.36 -0.34
N ALA A 33 2.53 0.30 -1.48
CA ALA A 33 1.21 0.35 -2.10
C ALA A 33 0.69 -1.10 -2.29
N PRO A 34 -0.62 -1.33 -2.10
CA PRO A 34 -1.17 -2.67 -2.24
C PRO A 34 -0.93 -3.18 -3.66
N GLN A 35 -0.15 -4.26 -3.77
CA GLN A 35 0.15 -4.92 -5.03
C GLN A 35 -1.14 -5.40 -5.69
N LYS A 36 -1.33 -5.09 -6.98
CA LYS A 36 -2.58 -5.40 -7.68
C LYS A 36 -2.80 -6.88 -7.96
N PHE A 37 -1.72 -7.64 -8.14
CA PHE A 37 -1.79 -9.06 -8.50
C PHE A 37 -0.85 -9.86 -7.62
N THR A 38 -1.32 -10.96 -7.03
CA THR A 38 -0.56 -11.78 -6.06
C THR A 38 0.63 -12.53 -6.67
N ASP A 39 0.59 -12.80 -7.97
CA ASP A 39 1.57 -13.57 -8.75
C ASP A 39 2.56 -12.70 -9.54
N VAL A 40 2.59 -11.40 -9.28
CA VAL A 40 3.51 -10.42 -9.90
C VAL A 40 4.44 -9.88 -8.82
N PRO A 41 5.55 -10.54 -8.50
CA PRO A 41 6.42 -10.11 -7.41
C PRO A 41 7.09 -8.76 -7.72
N ALA A 42 7.25 -7.92 -6.70
CA ALA A 42 7.86 -6.58 -6.83
C ALA A 42 9.27 -6.56 -7.46
N ASN A 43 10.01 -7.67 -7.34
CA ASN A 43 11.34 -7.82 -7.92
C ASN A 43 11.33 -8.40 -9.36
N ALA A 44 10.16 -8.69 -9.93
CA ALA A 44 10.07 -9.13 -11.31
C ALA A 44 10.39 -7.97 -12.26
N TRP A 45 11.13 -8.24 -13.33
CA TRP A 45 11.43 -7.26 -14.37
C TRP A 45 10.16 -6.67 -15.01
N TYR A 46 9.07 -7.44 -15.05
CA TYR A 46 7.79 -7.04 -15.63
C TYR A 46 6.86 -6.31 -14.65
N PHE A 47 7.21 -6.24 -13.37
CA PHE A 47 6.35 -5.71 -12.31
C PHE A 47 5.84 -4.29 -12.63
N SER A 48 6.77 -3.38 -12.93
CA SER A 48 6.44 -1.98 -13.20
C SER A 48 5.53 -1.83 -14.41
N TYR A 49 5.73 -2.61 -15.47
CA TYR A 49 4.90 -2.55 -16.67
C TYR A 49 3.47 -3.03 -16.40
N VAL A 50 3.34 -4.16 -15.70
CA VAL A 50 2.04 -4.74 -15.37
C VAL A 50 1.26 -3.82 -14.44
N GLU A 51 1.89 -3.27 -13.40
CA GLU A 51 1.23 -2.34 -12.49
C GLU A 51 0.80 -1.05 -13.18
N ASN A 52 1.64 -0.47 -14.04
CA ASN A 52 1.29 0.75 -14.77
C ASN A 52 0.09 0.54 -15.70
N LEU A 53 0.05 -0.56 -16.45
CA LEU A 53 -1.07 -0.88 -17.31
C LEU A 53 -2.34 -1.18 -16.51
N ALA A 54 -2.21 -1.82 -15.35
CA ALA A 54 -3.33 -2.08 -14.47
C ALA A 54 -3.86 -0.81 -13.79
N ASN A 55 -2.99 0.16 -13.48
CA ASN A 55 -3.36 1.48 -12.98
C ASN A 55 -4.15 2.28 -14.00
N LYS A 56 -3.83 2.12 -15.28
CA LYS A 56 -4.58 2.70 -16.41
C LYS A 56 -5.85 1.92 -16.79
N ASN A 57 -6.19 0.85 -16.08
CA ASN A 57 -7.30 -0.06 -16.40
C ASN A 57 -7.20 -0.73 -17.80
N ILE A 58 -5.99 -0.82 -18.36
CA ILE A 58 -5.73 -1.46 -19.65
C ILE A 58 -5.76 -2.99 -19.49
N VAL A 59 -5.15 -3.49 -18.41
CA VAL A 59 -5.16 -4.91 -18.02
C VAL A 59 -5.88 -5.10 -16.68
N SER A 60 -6.58 -6.22 -16.50
CA SER A 60 -7.47 -6.44 -15.35
C SER A 60 -7.33 -7.82 -14.67
N GLY A 61 -6.29 -8.60 -14.98
CA GLY A 61 -6.10 -9.95 -14.45
C GLY A 61 -7.29 -10.88 -14.69
N TYR A 62 -7.37 -11.96 -13.91
CA TYR A 62 -8.38 -13.02 -14.06
C TYR A 62 -9.46 -13.03 -12.95
N GLY A 63 -9.60 -11.95 -12.19
CA GLY A 63 -10.59 -11.84 -11.10
C GLY A 63 -10.24 -12.61 -9.82
N SER A 64 -9.34 -13.59 -9.89
CA SER A 64 -8.74 -14.30 -8.74
C SER A 64 -7.64 -13.51 -8.02
N GLY A 65 -7.37 -12.27 -8.45
CA GLY A 65 -6.20 -11.51 -7.98
C GLY A 65 -4.89 -11.94 -8.63
N GLU A 66 -4.95 -12.66 -9.75
CA GLU A 66 -3.79 -13.12 -10.53
C GLU A 66 -3.72 -12.44 -11.90
N PHE A 67 -2.51 -12.20 -12.40
CA PHE A 67 -2.22 -11.70 -13.75
C PHE A 67 -1.85 -12.83 -14.72
N ARG A 68 -1.20 -13.89 -14.24
CA ARG A 68 -0.68 -15.06 -14.97
C ARG A 68 0.32 -14.67 -16.07
N PRO A 69 1.48 -14.11 -15.70
CA PRO A 69 2.45 -13.59 -16.67
C PRO A 69 3.01 -14.65 -17.63
N ASP A 70 3.08 -15.91 -17.20
CA ASP A 70 3.61 -17.02 -18.01
C ASP A 70 2.57 -17.66 -18.94
N ASN A 71 1.30 -17.27 -18.84
CA ASN A 71 0.27 -17.79 -19.72
C ASN A 71 0.38 -17.21 -21.13
N ASN A 72 0.08 -18.03 -22.13
CA ASN A 72 0.06 -17.58 -23.52
C ASN A 72 -0.99 -16.47 -23.72
N VAL A 73 -0.55 -15.33 -24.27
CA VAL A 73 -1.40 -14.18 -24.53
C VAL A 73 -2.20 -14.40 -25.81
N GLN A 74 -3.52 -14.35 -25.71
CA GLN A 74 -4.40 -14.44 -26.87
C GLN A 74 -4.40 -13.12 -27.65
N ARG A 75 -4.61 -13.20 -28.98
CA ARG A 75 -4.63 -12.03 -29.87
C ARG A 75 -5.57 -10.93 -29.39
N GLN A 76 -6.75 -11.30 -28.90
CA GLN A 76 -7.73 -10.36 -28.36
C GLN A 76 -7.19 -9.53 -27.17
N HIS A 77 -6.37 -10.13 -26.31
CA HIS A 77 -5.77 -9.43 -25.17
C HIS A 77 -4.75 -8.41 -25.67
N VAL A 78 -3.94 -8.79 -26.67
CA VAL A 78 -3.00 -7.86 -27.32
C VAL A 78 -3.75 -6.71 -27.99
N CYS A 79 -4.80 -6.99 -28.76
CA CYS A 79 -5.62 -5.95 -29.39
C CYS A 79 -6.19 -4.97 -28.36
N LYS A 80 -6.74 -5.46 -27.25
CA LYS A 80 -7.23 -4.60 -26.16
C LYS A 80 -6.11 -3.70 -25.61
N MET A 81 -4.93 -4.26 -25.35
CA MET A 81 -3.80 -3.48 -24.84
C MET A 81 -3.37 -2.40 -25.84
N VAL A 82 -3.26 -2.74 -27.12
CA VAL A 82 -2.84 -1.79 -28.18
C VAL A 82 -3.88 -0.68 -28.39
N VAL A 83 -5.18 -1.00 -28.30
CA VAL A 83 -6.25 -0.01 -28.52
C VAL A 83 -6.42 0.95 -27.35
N LEU A 84 -6.11 0.52 -26.12
CA LEU A 84 -6.31 1.33 -24.90
C LEU A 84 -5.03 1.98 -24.35
N ALA A 85 -3.85 1.57 -24.81
CA ALA A 85 -2.55 2.11 -24.37
C ALA A 85 -2.31 3.54 -24.87
#